data_AF-A0A212CEM4-F1
#
_entry.id   AF-A0A212CEM4-F1
#
_cell.length_a   1.000
_cell.length_b   1.000
_cell.length_c   1.000
_cell.angle_alpha   90.00
_cell.angle_beta   90.00
_cell.angle_gamma   90.00
#
_symmetry.space_group_name_H-M   'P 1'
#
loop_
_entity.id
_entity.type
_entity.pdbx_description
1 polymer ?
#
loop_
_entity_poly.entity_id
_entity_poly.type
_entity_poly.pdbx_seq_one_letter_code
_entity_poly.pdbx_strand_id
1 'polypeptide(L)'
;YLFATYIAPSATLDIGLQQEKKREIYMKIPPPFEDLFDAAEEYILLLLLEPWTKMIKSDQVAYRKVELVEETRQLDSTYLRKLQALHKETVFKKAEDTTCEIGTGISPLPHVSKKTEYWNMVPEEYRHFNFNELLNNKLEFEHFRQFLEAHSSSMDLMCWTDIEQFRRITYRDRKQREAKSIYIKNKYLNKKYFFGPNSPASVSQQDQ
;
A
#
# COMPACT_ATOMS: atom_id res chain seq x y z
N TYR A 1 -20.36 -32.13 -0.39
CA TYR A 1 -19.18 -32.47 0.43
C TYR A 1 -19.31 -31.92 1.84
N LEU A 2 -19.34 -30.59 2.04
CA LEU A 2 -19.49 -29.93 3.36
C LEU A 2 -20.61 -30.51 4.23
N PHE A 3 -21.83 -30.61 3.69
CA PHE A 3 -22.97 -31.15 4.44
C PHE A 3 -22.70 -32.57 4.98
N ALA A 4 -22.26 -33.49 4.13
CA ALA A 4 -22.03 -34.88 4.53
C ALA A 4 -20.90 -35.07 5.56
N THR A 5 -19.86 -34.24 5.48
CA THR A 5 -18.67 -34.38 6.33
C THR A 5 -18.84 -33.72 7.70
N TYR A 6 -19.56 -32.61 7.78
CA TYR A 6 -19.56 -31.74 8.96
C TYR A 6 -20.95 -31.46 9.56
N ILE A 7 -22.04 -31.67 8.82
CA ILE A 7 -23.38 -31.17 9.21
C ILE A 7 -24.41 -32.30 9.30
N ALA A 8 -24.30 -33.31 8.45
CA ALA A 8 -25.22 -34.44 8.43
C ALA A 8 -25.29 -35.12 9.81
N PRO A 9 -26.44 -35.70 10.20
CA PRO A 9 -26.57 -36.37 11.50
C PRO A 9 -25.54 -37.49 11.75
N SER A 10 -24.98 -38.06 10.69
CA SER A 10 -23.95 -39.11 10.73
C SER A 10 -22.58 -38.60 10.24
N ALA A 11 -22.35 -37.28 10.29
CA ALA A 11 -21.10 -36.67 9.88
C ALA A 11 -19.93 -37.17 10.74
N THR A 12 -18.82 -37.56 10.09
CA THR A 12 -17.62 -38.03 10.79
C THR A 12 -16.89 -36.91 11.53
N LEU A 13 -17.05 -35.67 11.08
CA LEU A 13 -16.46 -34.47 11.66
C LEU A 13 -17.57 -33.49 12.05
N ASP A 14 -18.63 -33.99 12.71
CA ASP A 14 -19.77 -33.16 13.10
C ASP A 14 -19.32 -31.97 13.97
N ILE A 15 -19.66 -30.77 13.53
CA ILE A 15 -19.36 -29.53 14.26
C ILE A 15 -20.26 -29.34 15.49
N GLY A 16 -21.33 -30.12 15.61
CA GLY A 16 -22.29 -30.03 16.71
C GLY A 16 -23.34 -28.94 16.52
N LEU A 17 -23.63 -28.55 15.27
CA LEU A 17 -24.67 -27.58 14.95
C LEU A 17 -26.05 -28.07 15.44
N GLN A 18 -26.92 -27.16 15.90
CA GLN A 18 -28.29 -27.48 16.32
C GLN A 18 -29.06 -28.25 15.24
N GLN A 19 -29.86 -29.23 15.66
CA GLN A 19 -30.52 -30.16 14.74
C GLN A 19 -31.57 -29.47 13.85
N GLU A 20 -32.15 -28.37 14.32
CA GLU A 20 -33.07 -27.51 13.59
C GLU A 20 -32.36 -26.85 12.42
N LYS A 21 -31.21 -26.20 12.68
CA LYS A 21 -30.36 -25.59 11.65
C LYS A 21 -29.84 -26.63 10.65
N LYS A 22 -29.45 -27.83 11.11
CA LYS A 22 -29.05 -28.94 10.22
C LYS A 22 -30.17 -29.35 9.25
N ARG A 23 -31.43 -29.37 9.72
CA ARG A 23 -32.60 -29.67 8.88
C ARG A 23 -32.89 -28.55 7.88
N GLU A 24 -32.79 -27.30 8.28
CA GLU A 24 -32.97 -26.15 7.39
C GLU A 24 -31.98 -26.18 6.22
N ILE A 25 -30.71 -26.45 6.52
CA ILE A 25 -29.66 -26.61 5.50
C ILE A 25 -30.05 -27.76 4.57
N TYR A 26 -30.45 -28.93 5.10
CA TYR A 26 -30.84 -30.08 4.28
C TYR A 26 -31.98 -29.77 3.30
N MET A 27 -33.02 -29.05 3.76
CA MET A 27 -34.18 -28.71 2.92
C MET A 27 -33.84 -27.72 1.80
N LYS A 28 -32.81 -26.89 2.00
CA LYS A 28 -32.34 -25.89 1.03
C LYS A 28 -31.22 -26.39 0.12
N ILE A 29 -30.79 -27.66 0.23
CA ILE A 29 -29.77 -28.22 -0.66
C ILE A 29 -30.18 -28.16 -2.14
N PRO A 30 -31.45 -28.38 -2.52
CA PRO A 30 -31.90 -28.25 -3.90
C PRO A 30 -32.97 -27.14 -4.09
N PRO A 31 -32.68 -26.03 -4.81
CA PRO A 31 -31.39 -25.62 -5.35
C PRO A 31 -30.50 -24.96 -4.27
N PRO A 32 -29.18 -25.16 -4.30
CA PRO A 32 -28.29 -24.57 -3.33
C PRO A 32 -28.06 -23.09 -3.68
N PHE A 33 -28.37 -22.20 -2.74
CA PHE A 33 -28.04 -20.79 -2.81
C PHE A 33 -26.75 -20.49 -2.01
N GLU A 34 -26.23 -19.28 -2.15
CA GLU A 34 -24.97 -18.88 -1.52
C GLU A 34 -25.07 -18.86 0.01
N ASP A 35 -26.24 -18.49 0.55
CA ASP A 35 -26.55 -18.41 1.99
C ASP A 35 -26.81 -19.78 2.66
N LEU A 36 -26.63 -20.88 1.93
CA LEU A 36 -27.00 -22.22 2.38
C LEU A 36 -26.28 -22.65 3.68
N PHE A 37 -25.06 -22.16 3.91
CA PHE A 37 -24.22 -22.57 5.04
C PHE A 37 -23.94 -21.46 6.05
N ASP A 38 -24.54 -20.28 5.91
CA ASP A 38 -24.30 -19.12 6.79
C ASP A 38 -24.49 -19.47 8.27
N ALA A 39 -25.54 -20.23 8.58
CA ALA A 39 -25.83 -20.64 9.94
C ALA A 39 -24.77 -21.59 10.53
N ALA A 40 -24.11 -22.39 9.69
CA ALA A 40 -23.01 -23.26 10.07
C ALA A 40 -21.69 -22.47 10.18
N GLU A 41 -21.48 -21.50 9.29
CA GLU A 41 -20.35 -20.57 9.32
C GLU A 41 -20.35 -19.72 10.60
N GLU A 42 -21.47 -19.07 10.90
CA GLU A 42 -21.62 -18.27 12.12
C GLU A 42 -21.31 -19.11 13.37
N TYR A 43 -21.80 -20.34 13.40
CA TYR A 43 -21.59 -21.25 14.52
C TYR A 43 -20.11 -21.65 14.68
N ILE A 44 -19.41 -21.98 13.58
CA ILE A 44 -17.99 -22.33 13.68
C ILE A 44 -17.14 -21.12 14.08
N LEU A 45 -17.50 -19.91 13.63
CA LEU A 45 -16.82 -18.68 14.04
C LEU A 45 -16.97 -18.42 15.54
N LEU A 46 -18.16 -18.65 16.10
CA LEU A 46 -18.39 -18.55 17.54
C LEU A 46 -17.56 -19.58 18.33
N LEU A 47 -17.48 -20.82 17.85
CA LEU A 47 -16.64 -21.86 18.48
C LEU A 47 -15.15 -21.52 18.44
N LEU A 48 -14.67 -20.95 17.34
CA LEU A 48 -13.26 -20.62 17.15
C LEU A 48 -12.83 -19.34 17.88
N LEU A 49 -13.76 -18.46 18.23
CA LEU A 49 -13.46 -17.17 18.83
C LEU A 49 -12.66 -17.28 20.13
N GLU A 50 -13.07 -18.16 21.04
CA GLU A 50 -12.39 -18.30 22.33
C GLU A 50 -10.99 -18.93 22.19
N PRO A 51 -10.80 -20.07 21.49
CA PRO A 51 -9.47 -20.62 21.20
C PRO A 51 -8.55 -19.62 20.50
N TRP A 52 -9.05 -18.92 19.49
CA TRP A 52 -8.31 -17.90 18.76
C TRP A 52 -7.85 -16.76 19.68
N THR A 53 -8.76 -16.27 20.53
CA THR A 53 -8.43 -15.22 21.52
C THR A 53 -7.38 -15.69 22.53
N LYS A 54 -7.45 -16.95 22.99
CA LYS A 54 -6.44 -17.54 23.87
C LYS A 54 -5.09 -17.65 23.17
N MET A 55 -5.07 -18.09 21.92
CA MET A 55 -3.87 -18.20 21.10
C MET A 55 -3.20 -16.83 20.89
N ILE A 56 -3.96 -15.80 20.50
CA ILE A 56 -3.44 -14.43 20.36
C ILE A 56 -2.83 -13.92 21.67
N LYS A 57 -3.49 -14.14 22.81
CA LYS A 57 -2.96 -13.72 24.11
C LYS A 57 -1.65 -14.44 24.44
N SER A 58 -1.58 -15.74 24.16
CA SER A 58 -0.35 -16.53 24.35
C SER A 58 0.78 -16.02 23.45
N ASP A 59 0.50 -15.80 22.17
CA ASP A 59 1.46 -15.30 21.20
C ASP A 59 1.95 -13.91 21.55
N GLN A 60 1.07 -13.00 21.98
CA GLN A 60 1.45 -11.66 22.42
C GLN A 60 2.43 -11.72 23.60
N VAL A 61 2.21 -12.63 24.56
CA VAL A 61 3.14 -12.84 25.68
C VAL A 61 4.47 -13.44 25.20
N ALA A 62 4.44 -14.35 24.23
CA ALA A 62 5.64 -14.93 23.66
C ALA A 62 6.47 -13.90 22.89
N TYR A 63 5.85 -13.10 22.02
CA TYR A 63 6.54 -12.09 21.22
C TYR A 63 7.10 -10.94 22.07
N ARG A 64 6.44 -10.57 23.18
CA ARG A 64 7.00 -9.59 24.13
C ARG A 64 8.30 -10.06 24.81
N LYS A 65 8.61 -11.36 24.81
CA LYS A 65 9.87 -11.90 25.35
C LYS A 65 11.01 -11.87 24.33
N VAL A 66 10.72 -11.61 23.06
CA VAL A 66 11.74 -11.48 22.03
C VAL A 66 12.20 -10.04 22.03
N GLU A 67 13.49 -9.83 22.30
CA GLU A 67 14.11 -8.52 22.26
C GLU A 67 14.04 -7.99 20.81
N LEU A 68 13.48 -6.78 20.64
CA LEU A 68 13.41 -6.13 19.34
C LEU A 68 14.84 -5.70 18.95
N VAL A 69 15.51 -6.49 18.12
CA VAL A 69 16.83 -6.13 17.58
C VAL A 69 16.64 -5.25 16.36
N GLU A 70 16.79 -3.94 16.54
CA GLU A 70 16.89 -2.99 15.43
C GLU A 70 18.30 -3.07 14.82
N GLU A 71 18.43 -3.74 13.69
CA GLU A 71 19.69 -3.81 12.94
C GLU A 71 19.80 -2.61 12.00
N THR A 72 20.44 -1.53 12.44
CA THR A 72 20.77 -0.41 11.55
C THR A 72 21.95 -0.81 10.65
N ARG A 73 21.66 -1.27 9.44
CA ARG A 73 22.70 -1.52 8.42
C ARG A 73 23.09 -0.21 7.76
N GLN A 74 24.27 0.30 8.07
CA GLN A 74 24.84 1.42 7.33
C GLN A 74 25.50 0.91 6.05
N LEU A 75 25.14 1.49 4.91
CA LEU A 75 25.75 1.19 3.63
C LEU A 75 27.12 1.90 3.52
N ASP A 76 28.17 1.39 4.16
CA ASP A 76 29.54 1.89 3.95
C ASP A 76 30.12 1.29 2.68
N SER A 77 29.62 1.73 1.52
CA SER A 77 30.21 1.39 0.23
C SER A 77 31.27 2.42 -0.17
N THR A 78 32.30 1.95 -0.88
CA THR A 78 33.32 2.83 -1.49
C THR A 78 32.70 3.88 -2.41
N TYR A 79 31.56 3.56 -3.04
CA TYR A 79 30.77 4.48 -3.85
C TYR A 79 30.10 5.58 -3.03
N LEU A 80 29.51 5.26 -1.86
CA LEU A 80 28.93 6.27 -0.97
C LEU A 80 30.00 7.25 -0.48
N ARG A 81 31.18 6.74 -0.13
CA ARG A 81 32.31 7.57 0.32
C ARG A 81 32.82 8.50 -0.79
N LYS A 82 32.87 8.02 -2.04
CA LYS A 82 33.18 8.84 -3.22
C LYS A 82 32.11 9.92 -3.46
N LEU A 83 30.83 9.56 -3.36
CA LEU A 83 29.71 10.50 -3.47
C LEU A 83 29.79 11.61 -2.40
N GLN A 84 30.07 11.24 -1.15
CA GLN A 84 30.25 12.21 -0.07
C GLN A 84 31.46 13.13 -0.30
N ALA A 85 32.56 12.61 -0.84
CA ALA A 85 33.73 13.41 -1.19
C ALA A 85 33.42 14.41 -2.32
N LEU A 86 32.75 13.98 -3.39
CA LEU A 86 32.32 14.85 -4.49
C LEU A 86 31.30 15.92 -4.04
N HIS A 87 30.38 15.57 -3.13
CA HIS A 87 29.46 16.53 -2.55
C HIS A 87 30.19 17.58 -1.72
N LYS A 88 31.18 17.18 -0.90
CA LYS A 88 32.02 18.15 -0.18
C LYS A 88 32.78 19.05 -1.16
N GLU A 89 33.38 18.49 -2.20
CA GLU A 89 34.14 19.27 -3.19
C GLU A 89 33.27 20.28 -3.96
N THR A 90 32.03 19.92 -4.30
CA THR A 90 31.08 20.84 -4.95
C THR A 90 30.57 21.94 -4.01
N VAL A 91 30.39 21.63 -2.72
CA VAL A 91 30.06 22.62 -1.68
C VAL A 91 31.23 23.58 -1.42
N PHE A 92 32.47 23.08 -1.41
CA PHE A 92 33.67 23.92 -1.25
C PHE A 92 33.95 24.79 -2.49
N LYS A 93 33.77 24.28 -3.71
CA LYS A 93 33.92 25.07 -4.94
C LYS A 93 32.90 26.21 -5.06
N LYS A 94 31.68 26.03 -4.56
CA LYS A 94 30.70 27.12 -4.46
C LYS A 94 31.07 28.22 -3.46
N ALA A 95 32.00 27.96 -2.53
CA ALA A 95 32.45 28.95 -1.56
C ALA A 95 33.62 29.82 -2.08
N GLU A 96 34.43 29.32 -3.02
CA GLU A 96 35.58 30.07 -3.57
C GLU A 96 35.21 30.99 -4.74
N ASP A 97 34.11 30.74 -5.45
CA ASP A 97 33.65 31.57 -6.59
C ASP A 97 32.84 32.82 -6.22
N THR A 98 32.79 33.22 -4.94
CA THR A 98 32.00 34.39 -4.50
C THR A 98 32.88 35.57 -4.10
N THR A 99 33.55 36.18 -5.08
CA THR A 99 33.99 37.58 -4.99
C THR A 99 33.69 38.29 -6.31
N CYS A 100 32.59 39.06 -6.30
CA CYS A 100 32.27 40.27 -7.11
C CYS A 100 30.80 40.30 -7.59
N GLU A 101 30.00 40.96 -6.75
CA GLU A 101 28.91 41.91 -7.03
C GLU A 101 27.62 41.55 -7.82
N ILE A 102 26.54 41.55 -7.00
CA ILE A 102 25.20 42.16 -7.17
C ILE A 102 24.15 41.38 -7.97
N GLY A 103 23.14 40.88 -7.23
CA GLY A 103 21.84 40.48 -7.76
C GLY A 103 21.01 39.60 -6.84
N THR A 104 20.41 40.21 -5.81
CA THR A 104 19.22 39.75 -5.06
C THR A 104 19.32 38.41 -4.31
N GLY A 105 19.41 38.54 -2.98
CA GLY A 105 19.53 37.43 -2.04
C GLY A 105 18.45 36.36 -2.20
N ILE A 106 18.90 35.11 -2.35
CA ILE A 106 18.16 33.94 -1.90
C ILE A 106 18.96 33.38 -0.74
N SER A 107 18.52 33.74 0.47
CA SER A 107 18.91 33.08 1.71
C SER A 107 18.79 31.56 1.54
N PRO A 108 19.72 30.73 2.08
CA PRO A 108 19.53 29.29 2.07
C PRO A 108 18.25 29.01 2.85
N LEU A 109 17.18 28.70 2.12
CA LEU A 109 15.89 28.38 2.69
C LEU A 109 16.12 27.25 3.69
N PRO A 110 15.76 27.42 4.98
CA PRO A 110 15.91 26.35 5.93
C PRO A 110 15.13 25.15 5.38
N HIS A 111 15.75 23.98 5.42
CA HIS A 111 15.10 22.71 5.15
C HIS A 111 14.13 22.41 6.31
N VAL A 112 13.18 23.31 6.54
CA VAL A 112 11.99 23.04 7.31
C VAL A 112 11.22 22.05 6.46
N SER A 113 10.92 20.90 7.06
CA SER A 113 10.09 19.89 6.46
C SER A 113 8.75 20.52 6.09
N LYS A 114 8.59 20.93 4.83
CA LYS A 114 7.36 21.54 4.28
C LYS A 114 6.11 20.71 4.57
N LYS A 115 6.31 19.43 4.87
CA LYS A 115 5.28 18.48 5.30
C LYS A 115 4.47 19.00 6.50
N THR A 116 5.09 19.70 7.45
CA THR A 116 4.40 20.15 8.68
C THR A 116 3.57 21.43 8.45
N GLU A 117 3.95 22.30 7.52
CA GLU A 117 3.24 23.56 7.25
C GLU A 117 1.91 23.36 6.52
N TYR A 118 1.83 22.41 5.59
CA TYR A 118 0.60 22.19 4.82
C TYR A 118 -0.53 21.56 5.64
N TRP A 119 -0.23 20.70 6.62
CA TRP A 119 -1.25 20.12 7.50
C TRP A 119 -1.91 21.14 8.44
N ASN A 120 -1.21 22.23 8.76
CA ASN A 120 -1.77 23.32 9.54
C ASN A 120 -2.80 24.15 8.74
N MET A 121 -2.80 24.05 7.41
CA MET A 121 -3.78 24.68 6.52
C MET A 121 -5.02 23.81 6.27
N VAL A 122 -5.00 22.54 6.72
CA VAL A 122 -6.12 21.62 6.56
C VAL A 122 -7.09 21.80 7.75
N PRO A 123 -8.39 22.04 7.51
CA PRO A 123 -9.39 22.13 8.57
C PRO A 123 -9.40 20.86 9.44
N GLU A 124 -9.71 21.00 10.75
CA GLU A 124 -9.69 19.87 11.71
C GLU A 124 -10.55 18.69 11.27
N GLU A 125 -11.66 19.00 10.61
CA GLU A 125 -12.61 18.05 10.03
C GLU A 125 -12.00 17.15 8.94
N TYR A 126 -10.85 17.50 8.37
CA TYR A 126 -10.21 16.71 7.30
C TYR A 126 -8.81 16.20 7.67
N ARG A 127 -8.29 16.55 8.85
CA ARG A 127 -6.95 16.08 9.29
C ARG A 127 -6.87 14.57 9.52
N HIS A 128 -8.01 13.92 9.74
CA HIS A 128 -8.10 12.47 9.90
C HIS A 128 -8.17 11.72 8.56
N PHE A 129 -8.46 12.45 7.47
CA PHE A 129 -8.67 11.85 6.16
C PHE A 129 -7.35 11.32 5.61
N ASN A 130 -7.32 10.03 5.30
CA ASN A 130 -6.12 9.40 4.75
C ASN A 130 -6.35 8.90 3.33
N PHE A 131 -5.27 8.73 2.57
CA PHE A 131 -5.37 8.28 1.18
C PHE A 131 -5.96 6.85 1.06
N ASN A 132 -5.84 6.01 2.09
CA ASN A 132 -6.43 4.67 2.07
C ASN A 132 -7.96 4.71 2.24
N GLU A 133 -8.49 5.65 3.03
CA GLU A 133 -9.93 5.91 3.15
C GLU A 133 -10.51 6.36 1.81
N LEU A 134 -9.78 7.23 1.11
CA LEU A 134 -10.12 7.63 -0.26
C LEU A 134 -10.16 6.42 -1.21
N LEU A 135 -9.16 5.53 -1.15
CA LEU A 135 -9.09 4.34 -2.01
C LEU A 135 -10.21 3.33 -1.72
N ASN A 136 -10.70 3.26 -0.48
CA ASN A 136 -11.77 2.35 -0.08
C ASN A 136 -13.17 2.86 -0.49
N ASN A 137 -13.32 4.17 -0.68
CA ASN A 137 -14.59 4.77 -1.11
C ASN A 137 -14.58 5.08 -2.62
N LYS A 138 -15.36 4.31 -3.39
CA LYS A 138 -15.41 4.44 -4.86
C LYS A 138 -15.89 5.82 -5.33
N LEU A 139 -16.81 6.48 -4.62
CA LEU A 139 -17.35 7.78 -5.02
C LEU A 139 -16.32 8.88 -4.79
N GLU A 140 -15.69 8.90 -3.62
CA GLU A 140 -14.65 9.87 -3.29
C GLU A 140 -13.42 9.72 -4.19
N PHE A 141 -13.04 8.48 -4.51
CA PHE A 141 -11.97 8.22 -5.46
C PHE A 141 -12.27 8.80 -6.85
N GLU A 142 -13.52 8.71 -7.32
CA GLU A 142 -13.92 9.26 -8.61
C GLU A 142 -13.93 10.80 -8.59
N HIS A 143 -14.42 11.43 -7.51
CA HIS A 143 -14.31 12.88 -7.33
C HIS A 143 -12.84 13.33 -7.33
N PHE A 144 -11.97 12.62 -6.64
CA PHE A 144 -10.54 12.90 -6.63
C PHE A 144 -9.92 12.75 -8.02
N ARG A 145 -10.31 11.71 -8.77
CA ARG A 145 -9.87 11.51 -10.16
C ARG A 145 -10.27 12.69 -11.04
N GLN A 146 -11.52 13.15 -10.95
CA GLN A 146 -12.03 14.29 -11.71
C GLN A 146 -11.30 15.59 -11.32
N PHE A 147 -11.02 15.77 -10.03
CA PHE A 147 -10.21 16.89 -9.55
C PHE A 147 -8.81 16.88 -10.18
N LEU A 148 -8.11 15.75 -10.20
CA LEU A 148 -6.78 15.65 -10.82
C LEU A 148 -6.82 15.82 -12.34
N GLU A 149 -7.91 15.43 -12.99
CA GLU A 149 -8.12 15.65 -14.42
C GLU A 149 -8.19 17.14 -14.76
N ALA A 150 -8.90 17.93 -13.94
CA ALA A 150 -8.93 19.39 -14.08
C ALA A 150 -7.56 20.06 -13.84
N HIS A 151 -6.67 19.43 -13.07
CA HIS A 151 -5.35 19.97 -12.70
C HIS A 151 -4.18 19.33 -13.48
N SER A 152 -4.45 18.59 -14.56
CA SER A 152 -3.42 17.92 -15.39
C SER A 152 -2.56 16.88 -14.67
N SER A 153 -3.00 16.36 -13.52
CA SER A 153 -2.30 15.33 -12.72
C SER A 153 -2.98 13.96 -12.75
N SER A 154 -4.02 13.79 -13.57
CA SER A 154 -4.71 12.51 -13.74
C SER A 154 -3.76 11.39 -14.20
N MET A 155 -2.73 11.74 -14.99
CA MET A 155 -1.73 10.78 -15.47
C MET A 155 -0.93 10.13 -14.33
N ASP A 156 -0.66 10.88 -13.25
CA ASP A 156 0.09 10.40 -12.07
C ASP A 156 -0.71 9.34 -11.31
N LEU A 157 -2.00 9.59 -11.11
CA LEU A 157 -2.90 8.63 -10.47
C LEU A 157 -3.08 7.36 -11.30
N MET A 158 -3.16 7.50 -12.63
CA MET A 158 -3.24 6.36 -13.54
C MET A 158 -1.95 5.53 -13.54
N CYS A 159 -0.79 6.19 -13.48
CA CYS A 159 0.51 5.53 -13.34
C CYS A 159 0.57 4.70 -12.04
N TRP A 160 0.22 5.32 -10.92
CA TRP A 160 0.18 4.64 -9.61
C TRP A 160 -0.78 3.44 -9.63
N THR A 161 -1.98 3.60 -10.20
CA THR A 161 -2.98 2.52 -10.28
C THR A 161 -2.48 1.33 -11.10
N ASP A 162 -1.84 1.59 -12.25
CA ASP A 162 -1.28 0.54 -13.11
C ASP A 162 -0.12 -0.21 -12.43
N ILE A 163 0.71 0.50 -11.65
CA ILE A 163 1.80 -0.09 -10.84
C ILE A 163 1.23 -0.96 -9.72
N GLU A 164 0.22 -0.48 -8.99
CA GLU A 164 -0.42 -1.27 -7.93
C GLU A 164 -1.11 -2.52 -8.48
N GLN A 165 -1.75 -2.43 -9.66
CA GLN A 165 -2.25 -3.62 -10.36
C GLN A 165 -1.13 -4.58 -10.73
N PHE A 166 0.01 -4.09 -11.23
CA PHE A 166 1.17 -4.93 -11.53
C PHE A 166 1.72 -5.65 -10.29
N ARG A 167 1.77 -4.97 -9.15
CA ARG A 167 2.20 -5.56 -7.87
C ARG A 167 1.29 -6.69 -7.39
N ARG A 168 0.00 -6.63 -7.72
CA ARG A 168 -1.01 -7.66 -7.38
C ARG A 168 -0.94 -8.90 -8.28
N ILE A 169 -0.27 -8.83 -9.44
CA ILE A 169 -0.11 -10.00 -10.32
C ILE A 169 0.85 -11.01 -9.69
N THR A 170 0.39 -12.26 -9.54
CA THR A 170 1.16 -13.37 -8.99
C THR A 170 2.44 -13.63 -9.79
N TYR A 171 3.55 -13.93 -9.13
CA TYR A 171 4.84 -14.25 -9.78
C TYR A 171 4.79 -15.50 -10.69
N ARG A 172 3.78 -16.36 -10.52
CA ARG A 172 3.55 -17.55 -11.35
C ARG A 172 3.06 -17.18 -12.76
N ASP A 173 2.33 -16.07 -12.89
CA ASP A 173 1.75 -15.61 -14.16
C ASP A 173 2.72 -14.71 -14.93
N ARG A 174 3.90 -15.25 -15.25
CA ARG A 174 5.01 -14.51 -15.89
C ARG A 174 4.58 -13.79 -17.16
N LYS A 175 3.78 -14.43 -18.03
CA LYS A 175 3.32 -13.83 -19.29
C LYS A 175 2.48 -12.57 -19.06
N GLN A 176 1.55 -12.62 -18.12
CA GLN A 176 0.67 -11.49 -17.80
C GLN A 176 1.47 -10.35 -17.16
N ARG A 177 2.39 -10.70 -16.25
CA ARG A 177 3.27 -9.73 -15.61
C ARG A 177 4.20 -9.05 -16.60
N GLU A 178 4.81 -9.81 -17.51
CA GLU A 178 5.67 -9.28 -18.56
C GLU A 178 4.90 -8.33 -19.49
N ALA A 179 3.72 -8.74 -19.96
CA ALA A 179 2.85 -7.90 -20.77
C ALA A 179 2.48 -6.58 -20.06
N LYS A 180 2.10 -6.65 -18.77
CA LYS A 180 1.78 -5.46 -17.96
C LYS A 180 3.02 -4.58 -17.73
N SER A 181 4.21 -5.17 -17.54
CA SER A 181 5.45 -4.41 -17.39
C SER A 181 5.85 -3.64 -18.66
N ILE A 182 5.70 -4.27 -19.83
CA ILE A 182 5.94 -3.65 -21.13
C ILE A 182 4.95 -2.50 -21.35
N TYR A 183 3.67 -2.72 -21.02
CA TYR A 183 2.64 -1.68 -21.09
C TYR A 183 2.98 -0.48 -20.19
N ILE A 184 3.33 -0.71 -18.92
CA ILE A 184 3.70 0.37 -17.98
C ILE A 184 4.93 1.13 -18.48
N LYS A 185 5.97 0.41 -18.92
CA LYS A 185 7.18 1.01 -19.48
C LYS A 185 6.84 1.92 -20.66
N ASN A 186 6.08 1.43 -21.63
CA ASN A 186 5.78 2.20 -22.84
C ASN A 186 4.88 3.41 -22.55
N LYS A 187 3.92 3.25 -21.63
CA LYS A 187 2.95 4.30 -21.32
C LYS A 187 3.51 5.41 -20.44
N TYR A 188 4.37 5.07 -19.47
CA TYR A 188 4.82 6.02 -18.45
C TYR A 188 6.32 6.37 -18.55
N LEU A 189 7.19 5.40 -18.84
CA LEU A 189 8.64 5.60 -18.90
C LEU A 189 9.09 6.11 -20.27
N ASN A 190 8.55 7.25 -20.69
CA ASN A 190 8.84 7.88 -21.98
C ASN A 190 9.12 9.39 -21.82
N LYS A 191 9.63 9.99 -22.90
CA LYS A 191 9.97 11.42 -22.98
C LYS A 191 8.76 12.37 -22.92
N LYS A 192 7.53 11.84 -22.98
CA LYS A 192 6.32 12.67 -22.90
C LYS A 192 5.85 12.84 -21.45
N TYR A 193 6.12 11.86 -20.60
CA TYR A 193 5.69 11.85 -19.20
C TYR A 193 6.90 11.82 -18.25
N PHE A 194 7.44 10.64 -17.90
CA PHE A 194 8.47 10.53 -16.86
C PHE A 194 9.80 11.22 -17.21
N PHE A 195 10.20 11.23 -18.48
CA PHE A 195 11.40 11.92 -18.96
C PHE A 195 11.07 13.22 -19.72
N GLY A 196 9.86 13.75 -19.51
CA GLY A 196 9.38 14.97 -20.16
C GLY A 196 9.61 16.23 -19.33
N PRO A 197 9.32 17.41 -19.93
CA PRO A 197 9.41 18.69 -19.23
C PRO A 197 8.43 18.82 -18.06
N ASN A 198 7.29 18.12 -18.13
CA ASN A 198 6.25 18.08 -17.09
C ASN A 198 6.37 16.81 -16.23
N SER A 199 7.59 16.30 -16.04
CA SER A 199 7.79 15.08 -15.28
C SER A 199 7.40 15.28 -13.81
N PRO A 200 6.75 14.28 -13.19
CA PRO A 200 6.52 14.28 -11.75
C PRO A 200 7.82 14.10 -10.94
N ALA A 201 8.92 13.68 -11.58
CA ALA A 201 10.22 13.50 -10.96
C ALA A 201 11.19 14.62 -11.38
N SER A 202 11.97 15.12 -10.42
CA SER A 202 13.05 16.06 -10.71
C SER A 202 14.15 15.40 -11.55
N VAL A 203 14.96 16.21 -12.27
CA VAL A 203 16.03 15.71 -13.15
C VAL A 203 16.97 14.75 -12.41
N SER A 204 17.35 15.07 -11.18
CA SER A 204 18.19 14.19 -10.36
C SER A 204 17.53 12.87 -9.97
N GLN A 205 16.20 12.83 -9.85
CA GLN A 205 15.43 11.61 -9.56
C GLN A 205 15.19 10.76 -10.81
N GLN A 206 15.26 11.35 -12.02
CA GLN A 206 15.14 10.62 -13.28
C GLN A 206 16.40 9.83 -13.63
N ASP A 207 17.57 10.31 -13.19
CA ASP A 207 18.89 9.74 -13.47
C ASP A 207 19.35 8.67 -12.45
N GLN A 208 18.49 8.32 -11.49
CA GLN A 208 18.79 7.42 -10.36
C GLN A 208 18.27 5.99 -10.62
#